data_AF-A0A0J8UA46-F1
#
_entry.id   AF-A0A0J8UA46-F1
#
_cell.length_a   1.000
_cell.length_b   1.000
_cell.length_c   1.000
_cell.angle_alpha   90.00
_cell.angle_beta   90.00
_cell.angle_gamma   90.00
#
_symmetry.space_group_name_H-M   'P 1'
#
loop_
_entity.id
_entity.type
_entity.pdbx_description
1 polymer ?
#
loop_
_entity_poly.entity_id
_entity_poly.type
_entity_poly.pdbx_seq_one_letter_code
_entity_poly.pdbx_strand_id
1 'polypeptide(L)'
;MHPGTPSSVPVPLLVYAVASRGEGAELHPMRASMVTLNRGAAESELAASNDQHAVLIEQRILPWAPATDIERRPALYEYTVGYQVAAHHVPWGLTFSTDRSAIETELAAVQTAIAESNVDDAFDVLLLERPIFPWYIARPRAVPLS
;
A
#
# COMPACT_ATOMS: atom_id res chain seq x y z
N MET A 1 -23.35 7.67 10.24
CA MET A 1 -22.31 8.37 9.45
C MET A 1 -22.30 9.82 9.90
N HIS A 2 -21.16 10.36 10.31
CA HIS A 2 -21.06 11.78 10.69
C HIS A 2 -21.27 12.67 9.44
N PRO A 3 -22.07 13.74 9.52
CA PRO A 3 -22.21 14.70 8.44
C PRO A 3 -20.93 15.53 8.37
N GLY A 4 -20.05 15.20 7.43
CA GLY A 4 -18.76 15.88 7.28
C GLY A 4 -17.65 15.06 6.65
N THR A 5 -17.84 13.75 6.44
CA THR A 5 -16.88 12.95 5.66
C THR A 5 -17.13 13.22 4.17
N PRO A 6 -16.17 13.80 3.42
CA PRO A 6 -16.32 13.97 1.98
C PRO A 6 -16.54 12.60 1.34
N SER A 7 -17.56 12.49 0.49
CA SER A 7 -17.92 11.25 -0.23
C SER A 7 -16.82 10.75 -1.18
N SER A 8 -15.76 11.54 -1.36
CA SER A 8 -14.61 11.27 -2.23
C SER A 8 -13.35 10.84 -1.48
N VAL A 9 -13.35 10.73 -0.15
CA VAL A 9 -12.18 10.21 0.56
C VAL A 9 -12.08 8.71 0.26
N PRO A 10 -11.03 8.26 -0.43
CA PRO A 10 -10.90 6.86 -0.75
C PRO A 10 -10.80 6.07 0.55
N VAL A 11 -11.65 5.06 0.70
CA VAL A 11 -11.68 4.26 1.93
C VAL A 11 -10.36 3.48 2.02
N PRO A 12 -9.54 3.68 3.06
CA PRO A 12 -8.32 2.90 3.23
C PRO A 12 -8.67 1.43 3.38
N LEU A 13 -7.96 0.58 2.66
CA LEU A 13 -7.97 -0.86 2.91
C LEU A 13 -7.18 -1.12 4.20
N LEU A 14 -7.72 -1.99 5.05
CA LEU A 14 -7.01 -2.50 6.21
C LEU A 14 -6.52 -3.90 5.89
N VAL A 15 -5.21 -4.10 5.98
CA VAL A 15 -4.60 -5.43 5.96
C VAL A 15 -4.12 -5.80 7.34
N TYR A 16 -4.11 -7.09 7.62
CA TYR A 16 -3.72 -7.69 8.88
C TYR A 16 -2.65 -8.75 8.64
N ALA A 17 -1.75 -8.89 9.61
CA ALA A 17 -0.74 -9.94 9.64
C ALA A 17 -0.34 -10.23 11.09
N VAL A 18 0.49 -11.25 11.29
CA VAL A 18 1.11 -11.60 12.56
C VAL A 18 2.56 -11.12 12.54
N ALA A 19 2.96 -10.36 13.55
CA ALA A 19 4.36 -9.97 13.79
C ALA A 19 4.87 -10.65 15.07
N SER A 20 6.18 -10.83 15.17
CA SER A 20 6.82 -11.13 16.45
C SER A 20 7.26 -9.83 17.11
N ARG A 21 6.92 -9.63 18.39
CA ARG A 21 7.32 -8.45 19.15
C ARG A 21 8.79 -8.58 19.57
N GLY A 22 9.69 -8.07 18.74
CA GLY A 22 11.12 -7.94 19.02
C GLY A 22 11.49 -6.61 19.71
N GLU A 23 12.77 -6.47 20.05
CA GLU A 23 13.35 -5.20 20.51
C GLU A 23 13.48 -4.25 19.32
N GLY A 24 12.84 -3.07 19.38
CA GLY A 24 12.95 -2.06 18.32
C GLY A 24 11.67 -1.28 18.01
N ALA A 25 10.52 -1.67 18.58
CA ALA A 25 9.19 -1.05 18.36
C ALA A 25 8.68 -1.03 16.91
N GLU A 26 9.54 -1.22 15.91
CA GLU A 26 9.19 -1.48 14.52
C GLU A 26 8.50 -2.84 14.39
N LEU A 27 7.41 -2.85 13.63
CA LEU A 27 6.56 -4.01 13.43
C LEU A 27 6.63 -4.43 11.98
N HIS A 28 6.96 -5.69 11.75
CA HIS A 28 6.95 -6.29 10.42
C HIS A 28 6.25 -7.66 10.50
N PRO A 29 5.48 -8.05 9.47
CA PRO A 29 4.95 -9.40 9.37
C PRO A 29 6.06 -10.43 9.51
N MET A 30 5.79 -11.49 10.26
CA MET A 30 6.68 -12.64 10.31
C MET A 30 6.79 -13.26 8.91
N ARG A 31 7.93 -13.91 8.61
CA ARG A 31 8.16 -14.54 7.30
C ARG A 31 7.09 -15.59 6.94
N ALA A 32 6.55 -16.29 7.93
CA ALA A 32 5.50 -17.29 7.72
C ALA A 32 4.09 -16.69 7.73
N SER A 33 3.95 -15.38 8.02
CA SER A 33 2.66 -14.74 8.15
C SER A 33 2.11 -14.30 6.80
N MET A 34 0.81 -14.53 6.58
CA MET A 34 0.13 -14.06 5.38
C MET A 34 -0.51 -12.69 5.63
N VAL A 35 -0.14 -11.70 4.82
CA VAL A 35 -0.83 -10.41 4.80
C VAL A 35 -2.22 -10.61 4.17
N THR A 36 -3.28 -10.27 4.90
CA THR A 36 -4.67 -10.54 4.50
C THR A 36 -5.61 -9.38 4.79
N LEU A 37 -6.64 -9.21 3.96
CA LEU A 37 -7.73 -8.26 4.21
C LEU A 37 -8.72 -8.78 5.27
N ASN A 38 -8.70 -10.08 5.57
CA ASN A 38 -9.62 -10.70 6.52
C ASN A 38 -8.97 -10.80 7.91
N ARG A 39 -9.40 -9.95 8.83
CA ARG A 39 -8.94 -9.98 10.22
C ARG A 39 -9.09 -11.35 10.88
N GLY A 40 -10.21 -12.05 10.64
CA GLY A 40 -10.47 -13.36 11.25
C GLY A 40 -9.47 -14.43 10.78
N ALA A 41 -8.99 -14.33 9.54
CA ALA A 41 -7.92 -15.20 9.06
C ALA A 41 -6.61 -14.93 9.79
N ALA A 42 -6.22 -13.66 9.96
CA ALA A 42 -5.01 -13.29 10.70
C ALA A 42 -5.11 -13.61 12.20
N GLU A 43 -6.28 -13.49 12.82
CA GLU A 43 -6.52 -13.93 14.20
C GLU A 43 -6.41 -15.45 14.34
N SER A 44 -6.90 -16.21 13.36
CA SER A 44 -6.75 -17.67 13.34
C SER A 44 -5.29 -18.08 13.19
N GLU A 45 -4.54 -17.38 12.34
CA GLU A 45 -3.11 -17.56 12.17
C GLU A 45 -2.34 -17.25 13.46
N LEU A 46 -2.67 -16.14 14.13
CA LEU A 46 -2.10 -15.78 15.43
C LEU A 46 -2.34 -16.88 16.47
N ALA A 47 -3.56 -17.40 16.54
CA ALA A 47 -3.91 -18.47 17.47
C ALA A 47 -3.18 -19.79 17.19
N ALA A 48 -2.75 -20.01 15.94
CA ALA A 48 -1.95 -21.17 15.54
C ALA A 48 -0.44 -20.96 15.73
N SER A 49 0.01 -19.75 16.05
CA SER A 49 1.42 -19.45 16.28
C SER A 49 1.90 -20.04 17.61
N ASN A 50 3.09 -20.65 17.59
CA ASN A 50 3.77 -21.12 18.81
C ASN A 50 4.68 -20.04 19.44
N ASP A 51 4.79 -18.86 18.80
CA ASP A 51 5.58 -17.74 19.31
C ASP A 51 4.78 -16.94 20.35
N GLN A 52 5.26 -16.92 21.59
CA GLN A 52 4.63 -16.19 22.71
C GLN A 52 4.69 -14.67 22.55
N HIS A 53 5.54 -14.17 21.65
CA HIS A 53 5.67 -12.76 21.32
C HIS A 53 4.88 -12.39 20.05
N ALA A 54 4.15 -13.34 19.45
CA ALA A 54 3.31 -13.07 18.31
C ALA A 54 2.19 -12.08 18.66
N VAL A 55 1.99 -11.08 17.83
CA VAL A 55 0.95 -10.06 17.96
C VAL A 55 0.26 -9.84 16.62
N LEU A 56 -1.03 -9.53 16.67
CA LEU A 56 -1.77 -9.10 15.50
C LEU A 56 -1.40 -7.65 15.17
N ILE A 57 -1.00 -7.40 13.93
CA ILE A 57 -0.68 -6.07 13.42
C ILE A 57 -1.61 -5.70 12.26
N GLU A 58 -1.84 -4.41 12.09
CA GLU A 58 -2.65 -3.83 11.02
C GLU A 58 -1.87 -2.73 10.29
N GLN A 59 -2.08 -2.62 9.00
CA GLN A 59 -1.56 -1.54 8.16
C GLN A 59 -2.71 -0.96 7.34
N ARG A 60 -2.70 0.37 7.21
CA ARG A 60 -3.62 1.09 6.33
C ARG A 60 -2.97 1.25 4.97
N ILE A 61 -3.67 0.83 3.94
CA ILE A 61 -3.26 0.93 2.55
C ILE A 61 -4.25 1.86 1.86
N LEU A 62 -3.78 2.99 1.36
CA LEU A 62 -4.60 3.84 0.49
C LEU A 62 -4.71 3.22 -0.90
N PRO A 63 -5.81 3.47 -1.64
CA PRO A 63 -5.89 3.04 -3.01
C PRO A 63 -4.83 3.74 -3.86
N TRP A 64 -4.48 3.07 -4.95
CA TRP A 64 -3.64 3.64 -5.99
C TRP A 64 -4.25 4.93 -6.53
N ALA A 65 -3.41 5.95 -6.67
CA ALA A 65 -3.76 7.21 -7.31
C ALA A 65 -2.65 7.61 -8.30
N PRO A 66 -2.95 8.41 -9.34
CA PRO A 66 -1.92 9.01 -10.16
C PRO A 66 -0.89 9.72 -9.28
N ALA A 67 0.39 9.51 -9.56
CA ALA A 67 1.43 10.25 -8.86
C ALA A 67 1.31 11.73 -9.21
N THR A 68 0.94 12.51 -8.21
CA THR A 68 0.76 13.95 -8.32
C THR A 68 1.86 14.65 -7.54
N ASP A 69 2.13 15.90 -7.88
CA ASP A 69 3.12 16.76 -7.23
C ASP A 69 2.63 17.24 -5.84
N ILE A 70 1.99 16.36 -5.08
CA ILE A 70 1.46 16.66 -3.74
C ILE A 70 2.64 16.78 -2.77
N GLU A 71 2.49 17.71 -1.82
CA GLU A 71 3.44 18.01 -0.74
C GLU A 71 4.25 16.79 -0.29
N ARG A 72 5.58 16.98 -0.27
CA ARG A 72 6.61 16.05 0.20
C ARG A 72 6.31 15.54 1.60
N ARG A 73 5.51 14.49 1.71
CA ARG A 73 5.31 13.78 2.97
C ARG A 73 6.44 12.76 3.13
N PRO A 74 7.11 12.70 4.30
CA PRO A 74 8.06 11.65 4.61
C PRO A 74 7.28 10.35 4.83
N ALA A 75 7.01 9.64 3.74
CA ALA A 75 6.34 8.35 3.74
C ALA A 75 7.09 7.39 2.80
N LEU A 76 7.02 6.10 3.11
CA LEU A 76 7.41 5.07 2.14
C LEU A 76 6.29 5.02 1.08
N TYR A 77 6.65 5.06 -0.19
CA TYR A 77 5.72 4.93 -1.29
C TYR A 77 5.86 3.54 -1.92
N GLU A 78 4.72 2.92 -2.17
CA GLU A 78 4.60 1.88 -3.19
C GLU A 78 4.25 2.58 -4.48
N TYR A 79 4.98 2.30 -5.55
CA TYR A 79 4.69 2.83 -6.86
C TYR A 79 4.82 1.75 -7.93
N THR A 80 4.05 1.93 -8.98
CA THR A 80 4.12 1.12 -10.20
C THR A 80 4.04 2.05 -11.39
N VAL A 81 4.87 1.81 -12.38
CA VAL A 81 4.74 2.48 -13.67
C VAL A 81 3.75 1.65 -14.48
N GLY A 82 2.67 2.24 -14.95
CA GLY A 82 1.70 1.55 -15.78
C GLY A 82 1.45 2.30 -17.08
N TYR A 83 0.64 1.70 -17.94
CA TYR A 83 0.06 2.39 -19.08
C TYR A 83 -1.45 2.22 -19.06
N GLN A 84 -2.14 3.25 -19.52
CA GLN A 84 -3.58 3.21 -19.72
C GLN A 84 -3.88 2.70 -21.13
N VAL A 85 -4.74 1.70 -21.24
CA VAL A 85 -5.35 1.29 -22.51
C VAL A 85 -6.86 1.44 -22.37
N ALA A 86 -7.44 2.39 -23.10
CA ALA A 86 -8.84 2.77 -22.96
C ALA A 86 -9.21 3.10 -21.49
N ALA A 87 -10.08 2.33 -20.85
CA ALA A 87 -10.49 2.52 -19.45
C ALA A 87 -9.75 1.61 -18.44
N HIS A 88 -8.76 0.83 -18.89
CA HIS A 88 -8.05 -0.14 -18.07
C HIS A 88 -6.62 0.29 -17.81
N HIS A 89 -6.16 0.08 -16.57
CA HIS A 89 -4.81 0.37 -16.13
C HIS A 89 -4.01 -0.93 -16.07
N VAL A 90 -2.88 -0.99 -16.76
CA VAL A 90 -1.97 -2.14 -16.73
C VAL A 90 -0.69 -1.74 -15.99
N PRO A 91 -0.44 -2.27 -14.78
CA PRO A 91 0.78 -1.97 -14.04
C PRO A 91 1.97 -2.75 -14.61
N TRP A 92 3.14 -2.11 -14.66
CA TRP A 92 4.42 -2.70 -15.02
C TRP A 92 5.35 -2.64 -13.81
N GLY A 93 5.51 -3.78 -13.14
CA GLY A 93 6.38 -3.90 -11.97
C GLY A 93 5.82 -3.23 -10.71
N LEU A 94 6.46 -3.48 -9.56
CA LEU A 94 6.12 -2.92 -8.26
C LEU A 94 7.43 -2.55 -7.55
N THR A 95 7.56 -1.27 -7.17
CA THR A 95 8.78 -0.72 -6.54
C THR A 95 8.42 0.06 -5.29
N PHE A 96 9.37 0.14 -4.36
CA PHE A 96 9.23 0.85 -3.09
C PHE A 96 10.32 1.93 -2.97
N SER A 97 9.96 3.16 -2.60
CA SER A 97 10.94 4.22 -2.36
C SER A 97 10.47 5.18 -1.27
N THR A 98 11.40 5.63 -0.43
CA THR A 98 11.22 6.77 0.47
C THR A 98 11.65 8.09 -0.19
N ASP A 99 12.37 8.01 -1.31
CA ASP A 99 12.84 9.14 -2.10
C ASP A 99 11.91 9.36 -3.30
N ARG A 100 11.19 10.48 -3.27
CA ARG A 100 10.28 10.88 -4.34
C ARG A 100 11.03 11.16 -5.65
N SER A 101 12.25 11.67 -5.58
CA SER A 101 13.03 11.99 -6.79
C SER A 101 13.41 10.74 -7.58
N ALA A 102 13.57 9.61 -6.90
CA ALA A 102 13.78 8.31 -7.56
C ALA A 102 12.56 7.88 -8.37
N ILE A 103 11.35 8.06 -7.81
CA ILE A 103 10.08 7.75 -8.48
C ILE A 103 9.90 8.60 -9.74
N GLU A 104 10.18 9.90 -9.64
CA GLU A 104 10.07 10.84 -10.77
C GLU A 104 11.10 10.58 -11.87
N THR A 105 12.32 10.20 -11.48
CA THR A 105 13.38 9.82 -12.43
C THR A 105 12.99 8.57 -13.22
N GLU A 106 12.44 7.57 -12.55
CA GLU A 106 11.98 6.34 -13.20
C GLU A 106 10.80 6.61 -14.13
N LEU A 107 9.85 7.46 -13.73
CA LEU A 107 8.75 7.90 -14.59
C LEU A 107 9.26 8.58 -15.86
N ALA A 108 10.17 9.55 -15.72
CA ALA A 108 10.73 10.27 -16.87
C ALA A 108 11.48 9.32 -17.82
N ALA A 109 12.21 8.35 -17.29
CA ALA A 109 12.90 7.34 -18.08
C ALA A 109 11.94 6.46 -18.88
N VAL A 110 10.84 5.99 -18.26
CA VAL A 110 9.83 5.17 -18.95
C VAL A 110 9.08 5.99 -20.00
N GLN A 111 8.70 7.23 -19.69
CA GLN A 111 8.08 8.14 -20.66
C GLN A 111 8.97 8.37 -21.89
N THR A 112 10.29 8.54 -21.67
CA THR A 112 11.26 8.69 -22.75
C THR A 112 11.36 7.43 -23.59
N ALA A 113 11.52 6.26 -22.96
CA ALA A 113 11.61 4.98 -23.67
C ALA A 113 10.35 4.66 -24.50
N ILE A 114 9.16 5.03 -24.00
CA ILE A 114 7.90 4.85 -24.73
C ILE A 114 7.81 5.82 -25.91
N ALA A 115 8.20 7.09 -25.73
CA ALA A 115 8.26 8.06 -26.82
C ALA A 115 9.27 7.63 -27.92
N GLU A 116 10.36 6.99 -27.55
CA GLU A 116 11.34 6.41 -28.49
C GLU A 116 10.83 5.13 -29.18
N SER A 117 9.97 4.35 -28.51
CA SER A 117 9.44 3.08 -29.01
C SER A 117 8.22 3.22 -29.91
N ASN A 118 7.41 4.29 -29.78
CA ASN A 118 6.13 4.40 -30.46
C ASN A 118 6.16 5.41 -31.61
N VAL A 119 6.17 4.89 -32.84
CA VAL A 119 5.96 5.67 -34.07
C VAL A 119 4.46 5.78 -34.44
N ASP A 120 3.57 4.90 -33.93
CA ASP A 120 2.19 4.80 -34.47
C ASP A 120 1.01 4.65 -33.47
N ASP A 121 1.21 4.41 -32.16
CA ASP A 121 0.10 4.28 -31.18
C ASP A 121 0.29 5.16 -29.93
N ALA A 122 -0.79 5.83 -29.49
CA ALA A 122 -0.79 6.69 -28.31
C ALA A 122 -1.16 5.89 -27.03
N PHE A 123 -0.23 5.82 -26.08
CA PHE A 123 -0.46 5.28 -24.74
C PHE A 123 -0.14 6.33 -23.69
N ASP A 124 -1.06 6.52 -22.74
CA ASP A 124 -0.81 7.38 -21.59
C ASP A 124 -0.04 6.58 -20.53
N VAL A 125 1.21 6.96 -20.28
CA VAL A 125 2.01 6.41 -19.18
C VAL A 125 1.46 6.96 -17.86
N LEU A 126 1.00 6.07 -16.99
CA LEU A 126 0.47 6.41 -15.69
C LEU A 126 1.37 5.84 -14.60
N LEU A 127 2.09 6.72 -13.91
CA LEU A 127 2.66 6.39 -12.62
C LEU A 127 1.54 6.36 -11.60
N LEU A 128 1.32 5.20 -10.98
CA LEU A 128 0.41 5.07 -9.85
C LEU A 128 1.24 4.93 -8.58
N GLU A 129 0.80 5.60 -7.53
CA GLU A 129 1.42 5.50 -6.21
C GLU A 129 0.39 5.37 -5.11
N ARG A 130 0.85 4.87 -3.97
CA ARG A 130 0.16 4.96 -2.70
C ARG A 130 1.16 5.08 -1.56
N PRO A 131 0.88 5.90 -0.55
CA PRO A 131 1.68 5.89 0.67
C PRO A 131 1.44 4.57 1.42
N ILE A 132 2.54 3.99 1.88
CA ILE A 132 2.56 2.85 2.79
C ILE A 132 2.73 3.39 4.20
N PHE A 133 1.69 3.23 5.01
CA PHE A 133 1.77 3.57 6.43
C PHE A 133 2.53 2.49 7.21
N PRO A 134 3.18 2.82 8.35
CA PRO A 134 3.77 1.82 9.22
C PRO A 134 2.75 0.76 9.67
N TRP A 135 3.25 -0.40 10.09
CA TRP A 135 2.44 -1.36 10.82
C TRP A 135 2.18 -0.89 12.24
N TYR A 136 0.96 -1.13 12.72
CA TYR A 136 0.56 -0.85 14.09
C TYR A 136 0.02 -2.12 14.74
N ILE A 137 0.03 -2.20 16.08
CA ILE A 137 -0.70 -3.25 16.77
C ILE A 137 -2.18 -3.10 16.44
N ALA A 138 -2.79 -4.19 16.00
CA ALA A 138 -4.18 -4.19 15.57
C ALA A 138 -5.10 -3.82 16.75
N ARG A 139 -6.02 -2.89 16.52
CA ARG A 139 -6.92 -2.44 17.59
C ARG A 139 -7.81 -3.59 18.06
N PRO A 140 -8.20 -3.65 19.35
CA PRO A 140 -9.22 -4.59 19.81
C PRO A 140 -10.51 -4.43 19.00
N ARG A 141 -11.25 -5.52 18.80
CA ARG A 141 -12.60 -5.43 18.23
C ARG A 141 -13.45 -4.52 19.13
N ALA A 142 -14.20 -3.61 18.52
CA ALA A 142 -15.21 -2.86 19.26
C ALA A 142 -16.20 -3.87 19.84
N VAL A 143 -16.28 -3.96 21.16
CA VAL A 143 -17.28 -4.79 21.84
C VAL A 143 -18.63 -4.10 21.65
N PRO A 144 -19.68 -4.81 21.18
CA PRO A 144 -21.00 -4.21 21.11
C PRO A 144 -21.41 -3.78 22.52
N LEU A 145 -21.72 -2.48 22.66
CA LEU A 145 -22.32 -1.95 23.88
C LEU A 145 -23.66 -2.67 24.05
N SER A 146 -23.75 -3.47 25.11
CA SER A 146 -24.92 -4.28 25.46
C SER A 146 -26.09 -3.40 25.89
#